data_AF-J0LIL7-F1
#
_entry.id   AF-J0LIL7-F1
#
_cell.length_a   1.000
_cell.length_b   1.000
_cell.length_c   1.000
_cell.angle_alpha   90.00
_cell.angle_beta   90.00
_cell.angle_gamma   90.00
#
_symmetry.space_group_name_H-M   'P 1'
#
loop_
_entity.id
_entity.type
_entity.pdbx_description
1 polymer ?
#
loop_
_entity_poly.entity_id
_entity_poly.type
_entity_poly.pdbx_seq_one_letter_code
_entity_poly.pdbx_strand_id
1 'polypeptide(L)'
;MPVVEAPFYDQFPGFEGGYTPNGIFVLVRIDPVASVAVLEDEETTRAAAALGTHGWVLGAITGFLGGMILEPGGKLTMSLRLSLFGQGPPSDKPIASIPVSPAPQIYDDRPPLELDAPLPWPNIYAHTNHSTSLIISRIHHGSARIEATLTEAQRKDLCIRGMKDQRNWHNLPPVTVPEEPVDPLYVYSNMPEPSEENEDDDTDEDQDSFLGQEMEDMGAKIAKLRIYGEICTDPSMYPGPLGAPCELPEPVRRIREFVVHLISLYGLILTL
;
A
#
# COMPACT_ATOMS: atom_id res chain seq x y z
N MET A 1 -2.61 20.75 -14.72
CA MET A 1 -2.51 19.28 -14.67
C MET A 1 -3.93 18.74 -14.69
N PRO A 2 -4.33 17.97 -15.71
CA PRO A 2 -5.64 17.35 -15.67
C PRO A 2 -5.56 16.23 -14.62
N VAL A 3 -6.49 16.30 -13.67
CA VAL A 3 -6.61 15.39 -12.54
C VAL A 3 -8.03 14.86 -12.56
N VAL A 4 -8.16 13.54 -12.43
CA VAL A 4 -9.45 12.92 -12.16
C VAL A 4 -9.53 12.68 -10.66
N GLU A 5 -10.39 13.44 -9.99
CA GLU A 5 -10.69 13.27 -8.56
C GLU A 5 -11.74 12.16 -8.38
N ALA A 6 -11.56 11.34 -7.34
CA ALA A 6 -12.43 10.22 -6.98
C ALA A 6 -12.91 9.37 -8.19
N PRO A 7 -11.98 8.83 -9.00
CA PRO A 7 -12.31 8.13 -10.23
C PRO A 7 -13.17 6.87 -10.01
N PHE A 8 -14.16 6.70 -10.88
CA PHE A 8 -14.86 5.43 -11.07
C PHE A 8 -14.09 4.51 -12.00
N TYR A 9 -14.44 3.21 -11.99
CA TYR A 9 -13.73 2.19 -12.75
C TYR A 9 -13.61 2.49 -14.26
N ASP A 10 -14.60 3.16 -14.84
CA ASP A 10 -14.72 3.50 -16.27
C ASP A 10 -14.04 4.82 -16.65
N GLN A 11 -13.45 5.53 -15.68
CA GLN A 11 -12.82 6.84 -15.86
C GLN A 11 -11.29 6.76 -15.97
N PHE A 12 -10.71 5.57 -16.12
CA PHE A 12 -9.27 5.44 -16.28
C PHE A 12 -8.81 6.10 -17.60
N PRO A 13 -7.90 7.08 -17.58
CA PRO A 13 -7.52 7.83 -18.78
C PRO A 13 -6.96 6.95 -19.89
N GLY A 14 -7.50 7.11 -21.10
CA GLY A 14 -7.05 6.36 -22.28
C GLY A 14 -7.63 4.96 -22.44
N PHE A 15 -8.57 4.56 -21.58
CA PHE A 15 -9.25 3.26 -21.64
C PHE A 15 -10.76 3.45 -21.83
N GLU A 16 -11.13 4.15 -22.90
CA GLU A 16 -12.52 4.27 -23.36
C GLU A 16 -12.93 2.96 -24.05
N GLY A 17 -13.54 2.02 -23.32
CA GLY A 17 -13.98 0.75 -23.93
C GLY A 17 -14.14 -0.47 -23.02
N GLY A 18 -14.03 -0.34 -21.70
CA GLY A 18 -14.43 -1.39 -20.75
C GLY A 18 -13.39 -2.49 -20.49
N TYR A 19 -12.16 -2.37 -21.00
CA TYR A 19 -11.06 -3.27 -20.61
C TYR A 19 -10.39 -2.75 -19.33
N THR A 20 -10.06 -3.67 -18.43
CA THR A 20 -9.33 -3.35 -17.20
C THR A 20 -7.90 -2.94 -17.55
N PRO A 21 -7.36 -1.87 -16.92
CA PRO A 21 -6.02 -1.32 -17.20
C PRO A 21 -4.88 -2.22 -16.65
N ASN A 22 -5.05 -3.53 -16.72
CA ASN A 22 -4.09 -4.48 -16.17
C ASN A 22 -2.82 -4.50 -17.03
N GLY A 23 -1.67 -4.55 -16.37
CA GLY A 23 -0.34 -4.59 -16.95
C GLY A 23 0.29 -3.22 -17.16
N ILE A 24 -0.47 -2.14 -16.98
CA ILE A 24 0.04 -0.78 -17.13
C ILE A 24 0.88 -0.39 -15.92
N PHE A 25 1.99 0.28 -16.19
CA PHE A 25 2.81 0.90 -15.16
C PHE A 25 2.28 2.29 -14.79
N VAL A 26 2.26 2.57 -13.49
CA VAL A 26 1.87 3.84 -12.91
C VAL A 26 2.81 4.19 -11.76
N LEU A 27 3.00 5.47 -11.51
CA LEU A 27 3.55 5.92 -10.24
C LEU A 27 2.43 5.94 -9.21
N VAL A 28 2.70 5.50 -7.98
CA VAL A 28 1.73 5.43 -6.89
C VAL A 28 2.27 6.10 -5.63
N ARG A 29 1.36 6.78 -4.91
CA ARG A 29 1.57 7.25 -3.54
C ARG A 29 0.33 7.03 -2.69
N ILE A 30 0.50 6.91 -1.38
CA ILE A 30 -0.61 6.93 -0.42
C ILE A 30 -1.14 8.37 -0.29
N ASP A 31 -2.45 8.49 -0.11
CA ASP A 31 -3.13 9.73 0.23
C ASP A 31 -3.62 9.63 1.68
N PRO A 32 -2.83 10.13 2.66
CA PRO A 32 -3.21 10.03 4.07
C PRO A 32 -4.49 10.79 4.39
N VAL A 33 -4.69 11.96 3.76
CA VAL A 33 -5.85 12.82 4.02
C VAL A 33 -7.13 12.14 3.53
N ALA A 34 -7.14 11.60 2.30
CA ALA A 34 -8.30 10.86 1.81
C ALA A 34 -8.56 9.58 2.64
N SER A 35 -7.50 8.95 3.18
CA SER A 35 -7.65 7.74 4.00
C SER A 35 -8.33 7.97 5.35
N VAL A 36 -8.21 9.17 5.93
CA VAL A 36 -8.83 9.53 7.21
C VAL A 36 -10.10 10.37 7.07
N ALA A 37 -10.46 10.79 5.85
CA ALA A 37 -11.58 11.70 5.60
C ALA A 37 -12.92 11.21 6.17
N VAL A 38 -13.14 9.88 6.21
CA VAL A 38 -14.36 9.26 6.77
C VAL A 38 -14.55 9.50 8.26
N LEU A 39 -13.49 9.85 8.99
CA LEU A 39 -13.55 10.11 10.42
C LEU A 39 -14.19 11.48 10.70
N GLU A 40 -14.10 12.41 9.74
CA GLU A 40 -14.59 13.79 9.84
C GLU A 40 -14.00 14.54 11.06
N ASP A 41 -12.80 14.14 11.48
CA ASP A 41 -12.07 14.74 12.59
C ASP A 41 -10.96 15.68 12.06
N GLU A 42 -11.02 16.95 12.45
CA GLU A 42 -10.08 17.97 12.00
C GLU A 42 -8.66 17.71 12.51
N GLU A 43 -8.51 17.18 13.73
CA GLU A 43 -7.21 16.90 14.31
C GLU A 43 -6.51 15.75 13.59
N THR A 44 -7.24 14.67 13.33
CA THR A 44 -6.75 13.51 12.55
C THR A 44 -6.46 13.92 11.12
N THR A 45 -7.31 14.74 10.50
CA THR A 45 -7.07 15.24 9.14
C THR A 45 -5.78 16.06 9.07
N ARG A 46 -5.56 16.93 10.06
CA ARG A 46 -4.33 17.72 10.19
C ARG A 46 -3.11 16.85 10.46
N ALA A 47 -3.22 15.85 11.33
CA ALA A 47 -2.15 14.89 11.61
C ALA A 47 -1.79 14.05 10.37
N ALA A 48 -2.78 13.59 9.62
CA ALA A 48 -2.59 12.88 8.37
C ALA A 48 -1.92 13.75 7.30
N ALA A 49 -2.33 15.02 7.17
CA ALA A 49 -1.67 15.97 6.28
C ALA A 49 -0.19 16.20 6.65
N ALA A 50 0.16 16.06 7.93
CA ALA A 50 1.53 16.20 8.44
C ALA A 50 2.41 14.96 8.24
N LEU A 51 1.87 13.79 7.86
CA LEU A 51 2.65 12.56 7.67
C LEU A 51 3.70 12.66 6.55
N GLY A 52 3.67 13.72 5.74
CA GLY A 52 4.53 13.89 4.59
C GLY A 52 4.15 12.91 3.47
N THR A 53 4.22 13.36 2.23
CA THR A 53 4.06 12.46 1.10
C THR A 53 5.38 11.74 0.87
N HIS A 54 5.37 10.41 1.00
CA HIS A 54 6.51 9.60 0.56
C HIS A 54 6.75 9.75 -0.95
N GLY A 55 7.93 9.34 -1.42
CA GLY A 55 8.27 9.39 -2.84
C GLY A 55 7.31 8.56 -3.70
N TRP A 56 7.13 8.97 -4.96
CA TRP A 56 6.36 8.20 -5.93
C TRP A 56 7.02 6.85 -6.22
N VAL A 57 6.32 5.76 -5.92
CA VAL A 57 6.81 4.40 -6.14
C VAL A 57 6.30 3.91 -7.49
N LEU A 58 7.11 3.18 -8.24
CA LEU A 58 6.66 2.55 -9.48
C LEU A 58 5.82 1.31 -9.15
N GLY A 59 4.65 1.18 -9.77
CA GLY A 59 3.78 0.02 -9.65
C GLY A 59 3.25 -0.42 -11.01
N ALA A 60 2.93 -1.70 -11.15
CA ALA A 60 2.17 -2.21 -12.28
C ALA A 60 0.81 -2.73 -11.81
N ILE A 61 -0.25 -2.39 -12.53
CA ILE A 61 -1.62 -2.82 -12.24
C ILE A 61 -1.73 -4.32 -12.52
N THR A 62 -1.86 -5.14 -11.48
CA THR A 62 -1.96 -6.60 -11.62
C THR A 62 -3.37 -7.12 -11.47
N GLY A 63 -4.29 -6.29 -10.98
CA GLY A 63 -5.70 -6.61 -10.97
C GLY A 63 -6.56 -5.47 -10.45
N PHE A 64 -7.85 -5.65 -10.62
CA PHE A 64 -8.86 -4.83 -9.97
C PHE A 64 -9.36 -5.57 -8.73
N LEU A 65 -9.41 -4.89 -7.59
CA LEU A 65 -10.04 -5.43 -6.39
C LEU A 65 -11.53 -5.16 -6.54
N GLY A 66 -12.22 -6.06 -7.25
CA GLY A 66 -13.66 -6.01 -7.54
C GLY A 66 -14.57 -6.15 -6.30
N GLY A 67 -14.19 -5.55 -5.18
CA GLY A 67 -14.96 -5.49 -3.96
C GLY A 67 -15.72 -4.17 -3.83
N MET A 68 -16.86 -4.08 -4.48
CA MET A 68 -18.13 -3.61 -3.88
C MET A 68 -18.10 -2.33 -3.03
N ILE A 69 -17.40 -1.27 -3.42
CA ILE A 69 -17.73 0.07 -2.90
C ILE A 69 -18.57 0.72 -3.98
N LEU A 70 -19.87 0.50 -3.81
CA LEU A 70 -20.89 1.18 -4.57
C LEU A 70 -21.07 2.54 -3.91
N GLU A 71 -20.63 3.60 -4.58
CA GLU A 71 -21.02 4.95 -4.15
C GLU A 71 -22.55 5.06 -4.21
N PRO A 72 -23.17 5.96 -3.41
CA PRO A 72 -24.59 6.28 -3.53
C PRO A 72 -24.91 6.67 -4.98
N GLY A 73 -25.49 5.74 -5.75
CA GLY A 73 -25.66 5.89 -7.20
C GLY A 73 -25.21 4.70 -8.06
N GLY A 74 -24.71 3.61 -7.47
CA GLY A 74 -24.49 2.37 -8.23
C GLY A 74 -23.13 2.27 -8.93
N LYS A 75 -22.22 3.23 -8.70
CA LYS A 75 -20.93 3.27 -9.38
C LYS A 75 -19.82 2.68 -8.50
N LEU A 76 -18.95 1.89 -9.14
CA LEU A 76 -17.81 1.26 -8.48
C LEU A 76 -16.63 2.23 -8.43
N THR A 77 -16.18 2.54 -7.22
CA THR A 77 -14.92 3.27 -7.01
C THR A 77 -13.75 2.51 -7.62
N MET A 78 -12.74 3.21 -8.13
CA MET A 78 -11.55 2.57 -8.67
C MET A 78 -10.68 1.98 -7.55
N SER A 79 -10.57 0.65 -7.49
CA SER A 79 -9.73 -0.07 -6.53
C SER A 79 -8.74 -0.99 -7.23
N LEU A 80 -7.44 -0.72 -7.07
CA LEU A 80 -6.38 -1.34 -7.84
C LEU A 80 -5.47 -2.19 -6.95
N ARG A 81 -5.08 -3.36 -7.46
CA ARG A 81 -3.95 -4.13 -6.95
C ARG A 81 -2.72 -3.82 -7.78
N LEU A 82 -1.64 -3.48 -7.10
CA LEU A 82 -0.37 -3.08 -7.70
C LEU A 82 0.75 -4.02 -7.21
N SER A 83 1.54 -4.52 -8.14
CA SER A 83 2.88 -5.07 -7.83
C SER A 83 3.89 -3.94 -7.89
N LEU A 84 4.75 -3.82 -6.89
CA LEU A 84 5.64 -2.68 -6.73
C LEU A 84 7.04 -2.97 -7.28
N PHE A 85 7.66 -1.92 -7.83
CA PHE A 85 8.96 -1.96 -8.48
C PHE A 85 9.86 -0.91 -7.86
N GLY A 86 11.13 -1.27 -7.66
CA GLY A 86 12.15 -0.39 -7.09
C GLY A 86 13.38 -0.30 -8.00
N GLN A 87 14.16 0.75 -7.81
CA GLN A 87 15.52 0.83 -8.36
C GLN A 87 16.46 -0.04 -7.54
N GLY A 88 17.05 -1.04 -8.17
CA GLY A 88 17.83 -2.09 -7.52
C GLY A 88 16.98 -3.15 -6.82
N PRO A 89 17.61 -4.27 -6.42
CA PRO A 89 16.94 -5.30 -5.63
C PRO A 89 16.61 -4.80 -4.20
N PRO A 90 15.65 -5.44 -3.50
CA PRO A 90 15.41 -5.19 -2.08
C PRO A 90 16.70 -5.37 -1.26
N SER A 91 16.94 -4.46 -0.31
CA SER A 91 18.16 -4.43 0.50
C SER A 91 18.24 -5.54 1.55
N ASP A 92 17.11 -6.13 1.94
CA ASP A 92 17.00 -7.14 3.00
C ASP A 92 16.96 -8.57 2.44
N LYS A 93 16.22 -8.78 1.33
CA LYS A 93 16.08 -10.06 0.63
C LYS A 93 16.11 -9.90 -0.89
N PRO A 94 17.29 -9.77 -1.50
CA PRO A 94 17.43 -9.65 -2.96
C PRO A 94 16.77 -10.79 -3.75
N ILE A 95 16.69 -12.00 -3.18
CA ILE A 95 16.03 -13.16 -3.79
C ILE A 95 14.52 -12.96 -4.02
N ALA A 96 13.89 -12.08 -3.24
CA ALA A 96 12.50 -11.68 -3.41
C ALA A 96 12.38 -10.54 -4.44
N SER A 97 13.06 -10.71 -5.57
CA SER A 97 12.96 -9.77 -6.69
C SER A 97 13.14 -10.43 -8.04
N ILE A 98 12.59 -9.78 -9.07
CA ILE A 98 12.76 -10.17 -10.47
C ILE A 98 13.27 -8.96 -11.24
N PRO A 99 14.39 -9.05 -11.96
CA PRO A 99 14.90 -7.95 -12.76
C PRO A 99 13.95 -7.60 -13.90
N VAL A 100 13.88 -6.33 -14.29
CA VAL A 100 13.29 -5.88 -15.55
C VAL A 100 14.43 -5.62 -16.53
N SER A 101 14.39 -6.21 -17.72
CA SER A 101 15.43 -6.03 -18.73
C SER A 101 15.65 -4.53 -19.02
N PRO A 102 16.89 -4.01 -19.01
CA PRO A 102 18.18 -4.73 -19.02
C PRO A 102 18.86 -4.86 -17.64
N ALA A 103 18.12 -4.81 -16.52
CA ALA A 103 18.72 -4.95 -15.18
C ALA A 103 19.41 -6.32 -15.00
N PRO A 104 20.55 -6.39 -14.29
CA PRO A 104 21.29 -7.63 -14.10
C PRO A 104 20.48 -8.72 -13.40
N GLN A 105 20.56 -9.93 -13.92
CA GLN A 105 20.02 -11.10 -13.26
C GLN A 105 20.91 -11.51 -12.07
N ILE A 106 20.29 -11.61 -10.89
CA ILE A 106 20.97 -11.99 -9.65
C ILE A 106 20.82 -13.50 -9.38
N TYR A 107 19.68 -14.09 -9.75
CA TYR A 107 19.36 -15.49 -9.49
C TYR A 107 18.82 -16.17 -10.74
N ASP A 108 19.29 -17.38 -11.05
CA ASP A 108 18.93 -18.14 -12.25
C ASP A 108 17.44 -18.49 -12.33
N ASP A 109 16.77 -18.68 -11.19
CA ASP A 109 15.33 -19.01 -11.10
C ASP A 109 14.40 -17.79 -11.26
N ARG A 110 14.98 -16.60 -11.40
CA ARG A 110 14.29 -15.30 -11.55
C ARG A 110 14.74 -14.62 -12.87
N PRO A 111 14.33 -15.16 -14.03
CA PRO A 111 14.70 -14.57 -15.32
C PRO A 111 14.13 -13.15 -15.46
N PRO A 112 14.83 -12.23 -16.15
CA PRO A 112 14.34 -10.88 -16.38
C PRO A 112 12.96 -10.80 -17.05
N LEU A 113 12.16 -9.83 -16.62
CA LEU A 113 10.94 -9.43 -17.30
C LEU A 113 11.31 -8.64 -18.56
N GLU A 114 11.01 -9.22 -19.71
CA GLU A 114 11.12 -8.54 -21.00
C GLU A 114 9.84 -7.73 -21.27
N LEU A 115 9.98 -6.41 -21.34
CA LEU A 115 8.87 -5.50 -21.65
C LEU A 115 8.88 -5.15 -23.14
N ASP A 116 7.72 -4.76 -23.66
CA ASP A 116 7.53 -4.29 -25.04
C ASP A 116 8.18 -2.92 -25.31
N ALA A 117 8.32 -2.10 -24.27
CA ALA A 117 9.04 -0.83 -24.29
C ALA A 117 9.90 -0.67 -23.02
N PRO A 118 11.01 0.08 -23.08
CA PRO A 118 11.85 0.31 -21.91
C PRO A 118 11.15 1.22 -20.89
N LEU A 119 11.40 0.97 -19.61
CA LEU A 119 11.01 1.90 -18.56
C LEU A 119 11.91 3.15 -18.58
N PRO A 120 11.40 4.34 -18.20
CA PRO A 120 12.21 5.57 -18.14
C PRO A 120 13.37 5.52 -17.14
N TRP A 121 13.30 4.60 -16.16
CA TRP A 121 14.29 4.46 -15.10
C TRP A 121 15.16 3.23 -15.32
N PRO A 122 16.49 3.34 -15.08
CA PRO A 122 17.38 2.20 -15.18
C PRO A 122 17.30 1.28 -13.96
N ASN A 123 17.83 0.07 -14.12
CA ASN A 123 18.08 -0.88 -13.02
C ASN A 123 16.83 -1.21 -12.19
N ILE A 124 15.71 -1.51 -12.85
CA ILE A 124 14.42 -1.74 -12.19
C ILE A 124 14.25 -3.22 -11.85
N TYR A 125 13.71 -3.48 -10.66
CA TYR A 125 13.34 -4.81 -10.19
C TYR A 125 11.89 -4.80 -9.70
N ALA A 126 11.13 -5.84 -10.04
CA ALA A 126 9.89 -6.17 -9.35
C ALA A 126 10.24 -6.68 -7.95
N HIS A 127 9.77 -6.01 -6.91
CA HIS A 127 9.99 -6.43 -5.52
C HIS A 127 8.84 -7.38 -5.14
N THR A 128 9.04 -8.69 -5.29
CA THR A 128 7.93 -9.67 -5.30
C THR A 128 7.19 -9.75 -3.96
N ASN A 129 7.86 -9.45 -2.84
CA ASN A 129 7.22 -9.35 -1.53
C ASN A 129 6.35 -8.09 -1.37
N HIS A 130 6.52 -7.09 -2.24
CA HIS A 130 5.86 -5.80 -2.16
C HIS A 130 4.72 -5.68 -3.18
N SER A 131 3.50 -5.72 -2.65
CA SER A 131 2.28 -5.43 -3.39
C SER A 131 1.37 -4.56 -2.54
N THR A 132 0.59 -3.69 -3.16
CA THR A 132 -0.40 -2.86 -2.45
C THR A 132 -1.76 -2.92 -3.12
N SER A 133 -2.78 -2.56 -2.36
CA SER A 133 -4.19 -2.59 -2.73
C SER A 133 -4.81 -1.29 -2.24
N LEU A 134 -5.22 -0.43 -3.16
CA LEU A 134 -5.58 0.96 -2.86
C LEU A 134 -6.88 1.36 -3.57
N ILE A 135 -7.69 2.17 -2.90
CA ILE A 135 -8.74 2.94 -3.55
C ILE A 135 -8.10 4.21 -4.12
N ILE A 136 -8.37 4.52 -5.37
CA ILE A 136 -7.75 5.66 -6.03
C ILE A 136 -8.53 6.93 -5.68
N SER A 137 -7.88 7.87 -4.99
CA SER A 137 -8.43 9.20 -4.74
C SER A 137 -8.19 10.15 -5.92
N ARG A 138 -7.04 10.04 -6.60
CA ARG A 138 -6.67 10.91 -7.73
C ARG A 138 -5.91 10.18 -8.83
N ILE A 139 -6.19 10.54 -10.09
CA ILE A 139 -5.38 10.16 -11.25
C ILE A 139 -4.76 11.42 -11.86
N HIS A 140 -3.46 11.52 -11.76
CA HIS A 140 -2.66 12.51 -12.48
C HIS A 140 -2.32 11.95 -13.86
N HIS A 141 -2.67 12.67 -14.91
CA HIS A 141 -2.39 12.23 -16.28
C HIS A 141 -1.91 13.39 -17.15
N GLY A 142 -1.19 13.07 -18.21
CA GLY A 142 -0.69 14.07 -19.15
C GLY A 142 -0.47 13.52 -20.54
N SER A 143 0.43 14.17 -21.27
CA SER A 143 0.74 13.85 -22.66
C SER A 143 1.72 12.69 -22.80
N ALA A 144 2.64 12.52 -21.84
CA ALA A 144 3.54 11.38 -21.83
C ALA A 144 2.90 10.22 -21.06
N ARG A 145 3.13 9.00 -21.53
CA ARG A 145 2.66 7.77 -20.89
C ARG A 145 3.82 6.81 -20.78
N ILE A 146 3.78 5.95 -19.76
CA ILE A 146 4.66 4.79 -19.72
C ILE A 146 4.15 3.80 -20.76
N GLU A 147 4.91 3.64 -21.85
CA GLU A 147 4.55 2.75 -22.96
C GLU A 147 4.70 1.28 -22.59
N ALA A 148 5.58 0.97 -21.64
CA ALA A 148 5.84 -0.39 -21.20
C ALA A 148 4.59 -1.05 -20.59
N THR A 149 4.36 -2.31 -20.91
CA THR A 149 3.26 -3.11 -20.37
C THR A 149 3.68 -4.50 -19.96
N LEU A 150 3.02 -5.04 -18.93
CA LEU A 150 3.14 -6.45 -18.56
C LEU A 150 2.12 -7.29 -19.31
N THR A 151 2.61 -8.37 -19.92
CA THR A 151 1.76 -9.43 -20.47
C THR A 151 0.98 -10.14 -19.36
N GLU A 152 -0.13 -10.80 -19.72
CA GLU A 152 -0.90 -11.59 -18.76
C GLU A 152 -0.06 -12.69 -18.08
N ALA A 153 0.82 -13.34 -18.82
CA ALA A 153 1.72 -14.37 -18.29
C ALA A 153 2.68 -13.81 -17.24
N GLN A 154 3.29 -12.64 -17.49
CA GLN A 154 4.17 -11.97 -16.53
C GLN A 154 3.41 -11.54 -15.26
N ARG A 155 2.20 -11.01 -15.39
CA ARG A 155 1.37 -10.65 -14.22
C ARG A 155 1.04 -11.87 -13.36
N LYS A 156 0.68 -12.99 -14.01
CA LYS A 156 0.40 -14.26 -13.31
C LYS A 156 1.65 -14.77 -12.60
N ASP A 157 2.81 -14.76 -13.26
CA ASP A 157 4.07 -15.18 -12.67
C ASP A 157 4.46 -14.30 -11.47
N LEU A 158 4.37 -12.97 -11.60
CA LEU A 158 4.59 -12.03 -10.50
C LEU A 158 3.66 -12.29 -9.31
N CYS A 159 2.38 -12.55 -9.57
CA CYS A 159 1.41 -12.86 -8.53
C CYS A 159 1.76 -14.15 -7.79
N ILE A 160 2.07 -15.23 -8.53
CA ILE A 160 2.42 -16.54 -7.96
C ILE A 160 3.71 -16.43 -7.12
N ARG A 161 4.74 -15.78 -7.66
CA ARG A 161 6.02 -15.58 -6.98
C ARG A 161 5.88 -14.70 -5.76
N GLY A 162 5.14 -13.60 -5.85
CA GLY A 162 4.88 -12.74 -4.70
C GLY A 162 4.16 -13.47 -3.56
N MET A 163 3.14 -14.28 -3.87
CA MET A 163 2.50 -15.13 -2.86
C MET A 163 3.46 -16.16 -2.24
N LYS A 164 4.33 -16.76 -3.07
CA LYS A 164 5.33 -17.74 -2.59
C LYS A 164 6.38 -17.09 -1.70
N ASP A 165 6.86 -15.90 -2.07
CA ASP A 165 7.89 -15.17 -1.34
C ASP A 165 7.33 -14.61 -0.03
N GLN A 166 6.09 -14.10 -0.03
CA GLN A 166 5.39 -13.67 1.20
C GLN A 166 5.18 -14.83 2.19
N ARG A 167 4.72 -15.99 1.72
CA ARG A 167 4.51 -17.17 2.58
C ARG A 167 5.80 -17.74 3.16
N ASN A 168 6.89 -17.66 2.41
CA ASN A 168 8.18 -18.20 2.81
C ASN A 168 9.13 -17.13 3.33
N TRP A 169 8.65 -15.92 3.63
CA TRP A 169 9.49 -14.75 3.88
C TRP A 169 10.54 -14.97 4.96
N HIS A 170 10.18 -15.66 6.05
CA HIS A 170 11.09 -15.98 7.15
C HIS A 170 12.13 -17.07 6.82
N ASN A 171 11.88 -17.87 5.78
CA ASN A 171 12.76 -18.96 5.33
C ASN A 171 13.63 -18.57 4.13
N LEU A 172 13.40 -17.38 3.56
CA LEU A 172 14.24 -16.86 2.49
C LEU A 172 15.63 -16.48 3.06
N PRO A 173 16.72 -16.79 2.34
CA PRO A 173 18.06 -16.46 2.80
C PRO A 173 18.19 -14.95 3.03
N PRO A 174 18.81 -14.51 4.14
CA PRO A 174 19.18 -13.11 4.31
C PRO A 174 20.24 -12.71 3.28
N VAL A 175 20.47 -11.41 3.11
CA VAL A 175 21.60 -10.91 2.33
C VAL A 175 22.88 -11.56 2.86
N THR A 176 23.55 -12.35 2.01
CA THR A 176 24.94 -12.78 2.26
C THR A 176 25.84 -11.56 2.11
N VAL A 177 25.90 -10.73 3.15
CA VAL A 177 27.04 -9.85 3.37
C VAL A 177 28.21 -10.76 3.76
N PRO A 178 29.42 -10.58 3.21
CA PRO A 178 30.59 -11.31 3.71
C PRO A 178 30.66 -11.17 5.24
N GLU A 179 30.58 -12.29 5.96
CA GLU A 179 30.56 -12.30 7.43
C GLU A 179 31.86 -11.66 7.97
N GLU A 180 31.76 -10.51 8.63
CA GLU A 180 32.73 -10.16 9.66
C GLU A 180 32.45 -11.02 10.89
N PRO A 181 33.48 -11.58 11.55
CA PRO A 181 33.29 -12.47 12.69
C PRO A 181 32.74 -11.69 13.90
N VAL A 182 31.51 -12.00 14.31
CA VAL A 182 30.91 -11.42 15.53
C VAL A 182 30.93 -12.44 16.67
N ASP A 183 31.56 -12.05 17.76
CA ASP A 183 31.61 -12.74 19.05
C ASP A 183 30.19 -12.95 19.64
N PRO A 184 29.92 -14.10 20.29
CA PRO A 184 28.61 -14.40 20.85
C PRO A 184 28.33 -13.57 22.11
N LEU A 185 27.36 -12.65 22.03
CA LEU A 185 26.80 -11.96 23.19
C LEU A 185 25.61 -12.72 23.78
N TYR A 186 25.64 -12.81 25.12
CA TYR A 186 24.74 -13.52 26.01
C TYR A 186 23.26 -13.11 25.88
N VAL A 187 22.38 -14.12 25.80
CA VAL A 187 20.91 -13.97 25.92
C VAL A 187 20.52 -14.13 27.39
N TYR A 188 19.97 -13.08 28.00
CA TYR A 188 19.21 -13.17 29.24
C TYR A 188 17.72 -13.34 28.91
N SER A 189 17.19 -14.52 29.19
CA SER A 189 15.75 -14.77 29.24
C SER A 189 15.29 -14.62 30.70
N ASN A 190 14.32 -13.73 30.95
CA ASN A 190 13.39 -13.81 32.07
C ASN A 190 12.18 -12.91 31.77
N MET A 191 11.03 -13.53 31.51
CA MET A 191 9.71 -12.92 31.52
C MET A 191 8.83 -13.78 32.45
N PRO A 192 8.12 -13.19 33.43
CA PRO A 192 6.96 -13.81 34.05
C PRO A 192 5.66 -13.33 33.37
N GLU A 193 4.68 -14.23 33.34
CA GLU A 193 3.30 -14.06 32.89
C GLU A 193 2.37 -13.49 34.00
N PRO A 194 1.10 -13.15 33.69
CA PRO A 194 0.39 -11.98 34.21
C PRO A 194 -0.40 -12.23 35.51
N SER A 195 -0.82 -11.13 36.15
CA SER A 195 -1.82 -11.12 37.23
C SER A 195 -3.06 -10.34 36.81
N GLU A 196 -4.21 -10.99 36.95
CA GLU A 196 -5.56 -10.41 36.97
C GLU A 196 -5.76 -9.59 38.25
N GLU A 197 -6.54 -8.51 38.19
CA GLU A 197 -7.66 -8.23 39.13
C GLU A 197 -8.40 -6.93 38.75
N ASN A 198 -9.70 -6.95 39.06
CA ASN A 198 -10.76 -5.99 38.71
C ASN A 198 -10.70 -4.68 39.51
N GLU A 199 -11.44 -3.65 39.09
CA GLU A 199 -12.53 -3.06 39.89
C GLU A 199 -13.33 -2.02 39.09
N ASP A 200 -14.63 -1.98 39.40
CA ASP A 200 -15.71 -1.17 38.86
C ASP A 200 -15.55 0.34 39.15
N ASP A 201 -16.13 1.19 38.30
CA ASP A 201 -16.61 2.50 38.73
C ASP A 201 -17.90 2.89 37.98
N ASP A 202 -18.83 3.43 38.76
CA ASP A 202 -20.26 3.61 38.50
C ASP A 202 -20.57 5.06 38.06
N THR A 203 -21.82 5.31 37.64
CA THR A 203 -22.49 6.63 37.38
C THR A 203 -22.17 7.35 36.05
N ASP A 204 -23.11 7.86 35.23
CA ASP A 204 -24.48 8.37 35.42
C ASP A 204 -25.41 8.09 34.21
N GLU A 205 -26.56 7.46 34.47
CA GLU A 205 -27.66 7.27 33.52
C GLU A 205 -28.39 8.61 33.27
N ASP A 206 -28.05 9.30 32.19
CA ASP A 206 -28.93 10.19 31.40
C ASP A 206 -28.17 10.95 30.28
N GLN A 207 -26.83 10.80 30.18
CA GLN A 207 -26.01 11.21 29.01
C GLN A 207 -25.73 10.06 28.02
N ASP A 208 -26.08 8.83 28.41
CA ASP A 208 -25.77 7.57 27.71
C ASP A 208 -26.32 7.46 26.29
N SER A 209 -27.46 8.09 26.00
CA SER A 209 -28.05 8.00 24.66
C SER A 209 -27.25 8.78 23.61
N PHE A 210 -26.53 9.83 24.01
CA PHE A 210 -25.73 10.64 23.08
C PHE A 210 -24.33 10.06 22.91
N LEU A 211 -23.67 9.73 24.02
CA LEU A 211 -22.36 9.07 24.03
C LEU A 211 -22.39 7.69 23.33
N GLY A 212 -23.43 6.90 23.58
CA GLY A 212 -23.60 5.60 22.91
C GLY A 212 -23.79 5.73 21.39
N GLN A 213 -24.54 6.75 20.95
CA GLN A 213 -24.71 7.03 19.52
C GLN A 213 -23.40 7.49 18.88
N GLU A 214 -22.64 8.38 19.54
CA GLU A 214 -21.34 8.84 19.05
C GLU A 214 -20.32 7.68 18.95
N MET A 215 -20.34 6.75 19.92
CA MET A 215 -19.50 5.55 19.87
C MET A 215 -19.89 4.61 18.74
N GLU A 216 -21.19 4.36 18.51
CA GLU A 216 -21.67 3.54 17.39
C GLU A 216 -21.31 4.19 16.04
N ASP A 217 -21.52 5.50 15.92
CA ASP A 217 -21.18 6.27 14.72
C ASP A 217 -19.67 6.23 14.45
N MET A 218 -18.83 6.37 15.48
CA MET A 218 -17.39 6.28 15.36
C MET A 218 -16.94 4.85 15.00
N GLY A 219 -17.52 3.83 15.62
CA GLY A 219 -17.28 2.43 15.26
C GLY A 219 -17.64 2.14 13.79
N ALA A 220 -18.76 2.68 13.31
CA ALA A 220 -19.17 2.56 11.91
C ALA A 220 -18.22 3.30 10.96
N LYS A 221 -17.70 4.47 11.35
CA LYS A 221 -16.68 5.22 10.60
C LYS A 221 -15.35 4.46 10.52
N ILE A 222 -14.90 3.85 11.62
CA ILE A 222 -13.67 3.04 11.67
C ILE A 222 -13.79 1.80 10.80
N ALA A 223 -14.93 1.10 10.84
CA ALA A 223 -15.17 -0.07 9.99
C ALA A 223 -15.17 0.28 8.47
N LYS A 224 -15.46 1.54 8.14
CA LYS A 224 -15.41 2.08 6.78
C LYS A 224 -14.05 2.65 6.40
N LEU A 225 -13.06 2.68 7.29
CA LEU A 225 -11.74 3.20 6.98
C LEU A 225 -11.07 2.36 5.90
N ARG A 226 -10.56 3.04 4.87
CA ARG A 226 -9.88 2.44 3.73
C ARG A 226 -8.61 3.21 3.44
N ILE A 227 -7.64 2.54 2.84
CA ILE A 227 -6.42 3.19 2.39
C ILE A 227 -6.64 3.70 0.98
N TYR A 228 -6.53 5.02 0.84
CA TYR A 228 -6.59 5.71 -0.43
C TYR A 228 -5.17 6.01 -0.92
N GLY A 229 -5.03 6.06 -2.24
CA GLY A 229 -3.80 6.44 -2.90
C GLY A 229 -4.05 7.21 -4.18
N GLU A 230 -3.02 7.88 -4.64
CA GLU A 230 -3.03 8.58 -5.92
C GLU A 230 -2.12 7.87 -6.89
N ILE A 231 -2.49 7.91 -8.17
CA ILE A 231 -1.67 7.38 -9.25
C ILE A 231 -1.32 8.47 -10.25
N CYS A 232 -0.13 8.36 -10.84
CA CYS A 232 0.30 9.21 -11.95
C CYS A 232 0.69 8.33 -13.14
N THR A 233 0.09 8.62 -14.30
CA THR A 233 0.30 7.88 -15.55
C THR A 233 1.36 8.53 -16.45
N ASP A 234 1.76 9.77 -16.15
CA ASP A 234 2.73 10.54 -16.91
C ASP A 234 4.05 10.68 -16.12
N PRO A 235 5.12 9.96 -16.52
CA PRO A 235 6.39 9.99 -15.81
C PRO A 235 7.10 11.35 -15.91
N SER A 236 6.79 12.18 -16.91
CA SER A 236 7.39 13.51 -17.07
C SER A 236 6.95 14.49 -15.97
N MET A 237 5.85 14.20 -15.30
CA MET A 237 5.38 14.97 -14.15
C MET A 237 6.22 14.75 -12.89
N TYR A 238 7.06 13.73 -12.88
CA TYR A 238 7.95 13.42 -11.76
C TYR A 238 9.37 13.11 -12.26
N PRO A 239 10.23 14.14 -12.43
CA PRO A 239 11.61 13.95 -12.85
C PRO A 239 12.54 13.48 -11.71
N GLY A 240 12.00 13.18 -10.52
CA GLY A 240 12.76 12.76 -9.34
C GLY A 240 13.14 11.27 -9.33
N PRO A 241 13.97 10.84 -8.37
CA PRO A 241 14.23 9.43 -8.13
C PRO A 241 12.96 8.72 -7.66
N LEU A 242 12.78 7.46 -8.06
CA LEU A 242 11.67 6.65 -7.58
C LEU A 242 11.77 6.45 -6.06
N GLY A 243 10.63 6.51 -5.38
CA GLY A 243 10.52 6.06 -3.99
C GLY A 243 10.72 4.55 -3.88
N ALA A 244 11.11 4.08 -2.69
CA ALA A 244 11.35 2.66 -2.47
C ALA A 244 10.04 1.92 -2.10
N PRO A 245 9.77 0.72 -2.66
CA PRO A 245 8.60 -0.07 -2.28
C PRO A 245 8.47 -0.38 -0.79
N CYS A 246 9.58 -0.42 -0.05
CA CYS A 246 9.61 -0.65 1.39
C CYS A 246 9.15 0.55 2.23
N GLU A 247 9.04 1.75 1.65
CA GLU A 247 8.57 2.95 2.35
C GLU A 247 7.04 3.06 2.37
N LEU A 248 6.35 2.42 1.42
CA LEU A 248 4.90 2.50 1.24
C LEU A 248 4.08 1.96 2.43
N PRO A 249 4.52 0.91 3.16
CA PRO A 249 3.84 0.44 4.37
C PRO A 249 3.84 1.42 5.55
N GLU A 250 4.83 2.32 5.67
CA GLU A 250 4.96 3.20 6.84
C GLU A 250 3.80 4.22 6.95
N PRO A 251 3.43 4.96 5.90
CA PRO A 251 2.23 5.80 5.91
C PRO A 251 0.96 5.04 6.27
N VAL A 252 0.80 3.81 5.75
CA VAL A 252 -0.35 2.96 6.07
C VAL A 252 -0.37 2.59 7.56
N ARG A 253 0.80 2.26 8.13
CA ARG A 253 0.96 1.99 9.56
C ARG A 253 0.58 3.21 10.39
N ARG A 254 1.08 4.39 10.04
CA ARG A 254 0.77 5.66 10.71
C ARG A 254 -0.72 6.03 10.65
N ILE A 255 -1.36 5.85 9.49
CA ILE A 255 -2.82 6.05 9.35
C ILE A 255 -3.58 5.13 10.31
N ARG A 256 -3.15 3.86 10.44
CA ARG A 256 -3.76 2.92 11.39
C ARG A 256 -3.49 3.30 12.85
N GLU A 257 -2.35 3.90 13.18
CA GLU A 257 -2.08 4.40 14.54
C GLU A 257 -3.07 5.50 14.95
N PHE A 258 -3.44 6.41 14.03
CA PHE A 258 -4.47 7.42 14.33
C PHE A 258 -5.81 6.78 14.70
N VAL A 259 -6.17 5.69 14.03
CA VAL A 259 -7.38 4.92 14.34
C VAL A 259 -7.30 4.31 15.73
N VAL A 260 -6.17 3.71 16.09
CA VAL A 260 -5.99 3.13 17.43
C VAL A 260 -6.04 4.20 18.53
N HIS A 261 -5.47 5.38 18.28
CA HIS A 261 -5.56 6.50 19.21
C HIS A 261 -6.99 7.00 19.39
N LEU A 262 -7.76 7.12 18.31
CA LEU A 262 -9.20 7.46 18.40
C LEU A 262 -9.98 6.40 19.17
N ILE A 263 -9.80 5.11 18.85
CA ILE A 263 -10.42 4.00 19.58
C ILE A 263 -10.16 4.11 21.09
N SER A 264 -8.91 4.40 21.46
CA SER A 264 -8.51 4.54 22.87
C SER A 264 -9.14 5.75 23.55
N LEU A 265 -9.30 6.87 22.84
CA LEU A 265 -9.96 8.09 23.36
C LEU A 265 -11.46 7.88 23.58
N TYR A 266 -12.10 7.08 22.72
CA TYR A 266 -13.55 6.83 22.76
C TYR A 266 -13.93 5.54 23.52
N GLY A 267 -12.99 4.85 24.17
CA GLY A 267 -13.28 3.63 24.94
C GLY A 267 -13.85 2.48 24.09
N LEU A 268 -13.65 2.49 22.77
CA LEU A 268 -14.16 1.46 21.87
C LEU A 268 -13.29 0.19 21.99
N ILE A 269 -13.86 -0.93 22.44
CA ILE A 269 -13.17 -2.22 22.37
C ILE A 269 -13.49 -2.83 21.00
N LEU A 270 -12.60 -2.64 20.03
CA LEU A 270 -12.63 -3.38 18.76
C LEU A 270 -11.79 -4.64 18.90
N THR A 271 -12.47 -5.79 18.99
CA THR A 271 -11.84 -7.09 18.75
C THR A 271 -11.48 -7.19 17.26
N LEU A 272 -10.23 -6.86 16.94
CA LEU A 272 -9.62 -7.02 15.61
C LEU A 272 -9.27 -8.48 15.31
#